data_AF-A0A7S1GX08-F1
#
_entry.id   AF-A0A7S1GX08-F1
#
_cell.length_a   1.000
_cell.length_b   1.000
_cell.length_c   1.000
_cell.angle_alpha   90.00
_cell.angle_beta   90.00
_cell.angle_gamma   90.00
#
_symmetry.space_group_name_H-M   'P 1'
#
loop_
_entity.id
_entity.type
_entity.pdbx_description
1 polymer ?
#
loop_
_entity_poly.entity_id
_entity_poly.type
_entity_poly.pdbx_seq_one_letter_code
_entity_poly.pdbx_strand_id
1 'polypeptide(L)'
;VLCGGLLGTGTFRRYGDEEAVCEGCYVSLVLEKCAGCGEAAEETVTCESMPGKVWHPECFKCSACSEVLEGSFHHKDASLFCRGCFASHFLPRCARCAKPIEDGALTALDCTWHQSCFTCAFCSKPVTSKRFHTTASAPGDVDARPVCEPCHESHVLPKCGACAKPIKSGSCAVFKGQKLHKECFCCVECKNPIQSKYYQQDKGVACEGCVAKATSSGIMVRGVKGRA
;
A
#
# COMPACT_ATOMS: atom_id res chain seq x y z
N VAL A 1 16.43 29.90 -56.09
CA VAL A 1 15.69 29.00 -55.18
C VAL A 1 16.48 27.72 -55.01
N LEU A 2 16.81 27.33 -53.78
CA LEU A 2 17.63 26.15 -53.49
C LEU A 2 17.06 24.81 -54.03
N CYS A 3 15.76 24.72 -54.35
CA CYS A 3 15.14 23.52 -54.94
C CYS A 3 15.14 23.46 -56.48
N GLY A 4 15.70 24.45 -57.19
CA GLY A 4 15.72 24.45 -58.65
C GLY A 4 14.34 24.66 -59.33
N GLY A 5 13.29 24.97 -58.58
CA GLY A 5 11.98 25.30 -59.12
C GLY A 5 11.98 26.65 -59.86
N LEU A 6 11.21 26.73 -60.95
CA LEU A 6 10.99 27.97 -61.71
C LEU A 6 10.51 29.09 -60.77
N LEU A 7 11.21 30.23 -60.79
CA LEU A 7 10.85 31.46 -60.09
C LEU A 7 9.56 32.05 -60.68
N GLY A 8 8.41 31.48 -60.30
CA GLY A 8 7.08 32.00 -60.65
C GLY A 8 6.65 33.18 -59.76
N THR A 9 5.37 33.56 -59.85
CA THR A 9 4.72 34.65 -59.07
C THR A 9 4.50 34.31 -57.58
N GLY A 10 5.34 33.45 -56.99
CA GLY A 10 5.18 32.97 -55.62
C GLY A 10 5.69 33.96 -54.56
N THR A 11 5.33 33.71 -53.30
CA THR A 11 5.92 34.39 -52.14
C THR A 11 7.29 33.78 -51.82
N PHE A 12 8.28 34.62 -51.50
CA PHE A 12 9.65 34.20 -51.20
C PHE A 12 10.08 34.73 -49.83
N ARG A 13 10.85 33.93 -49.09
CA ARG A 13 11.47 34.34 -47.83
C ARG A 13 12.99 34.46 -48.00
N ARG A 14 13.61 35.34 -47.21
CA ARG A 14 15.07 35.50 -47.17
C ARG A 14 15.68 34.42 -46.28
N TYR A 15 16.77 33.81 -46.73
CA TYR A 15 17.60 32.91 -45.95
C TYR A 15 19.07 33.35 -46.04
N GLY A 16 19.70 33.58 -44.89
CA GLY A 16 21.05 34.16 -44.83
C GLY A 16 21.13 35.57 -45.43
N ASP A 17 22.33 35.96 -45.88
CA ASP A 17 22.57 37.34 -46.32
C ASP A 17 22.00 37.67 -47.71
N GLU A 18 21.85 36.73 -48.66
CA GLU A 18 21.40 37.08 -50.03
C GLU A 18 20.59 36.02 -50.82
N GLU A 19 20.14 34.91 -50.21
CA GLU A 19 19.42 33.87 -50.97
C GLU A 19 17.89 33.90 -50.78
N ALA A 20 17.16 33.98 -51.89
CA ALA A 20 15.71 33.81 -51.94
C ALA A 20 15.34 32.32 -52.00
N VAL A 21 14.66 31.85 -50.97
CA VAL A 21 14.08 30.51 -50.89
C VAL A 21 12.56 30.60 -51.08
N CYS A 22 11.97 29.59 -51.74
CA CYS A 22 10.52 29.49 -51.81
C CYS A 22 9.96 29.10 -50.44
N GLU A 23 8.68 29.36 -50.23
CA GLU A 23 8.00 29.07 -48.98
C GLU A 23 8.22 27.62 -48.51
N GLY A 24 8.07 26.63 -49.39
CA GLY A 24 8.29 25.23 -49.04
C GLY A 24 9.73 24.88 -48.66
N CYS A 25 10.72 25.50 -49.30
CA CYS A 25 12.13 25.33 -48.92
C CYS A 25 12.44 26.00 -47.58
N TYR A 26 11.87 27.16 -47.31
CA TYR A 26 12.02 27.83 -46.02
C TYR A 26 11.49 26.95 -44.89
N VAL A 27 10.29 26.40 -45.06
CA VAL A 27 9.66 25.48 -44.11
C VAL A 27 10.51 24.23 -43.86
N SER A 28 11.08 23.65 -44.92
CA SER A 28 11.87 22.42 -44.80
C SER A 28 13.31 22.60 -44.32
N LEU A 29 13.94 23.75 -44.57
CA LEU A 29 15.37 23.98 -44.31
C LEU A 29 15.63 24.81 -43.05
N VAL A 30 14.64 25.59 -42.61
CA VAL A 30 14.82 26.63 -41.58
C VAL A 30 14.00 26.35 -40.35
N LEU A 31 12.77 25.85 -40.50
CA LEU A 31 11.88 25.62 -39.37
C LEU A 31 12.18 24.27 -38.71
N GLU A 32 12.17 24.28 -37.38
CA GLU A 32 12.24 23.06 -36.59
C GLU A 32 10.90 22.30 -36.63
N LYS A 33 10.98 20.98 -36.51
CA LYS A 33 9.79 20.11 -36.47
C LYS A 33 9.21 20.08 -35.07
N CYS A 34 7.92 20.34 -34.97
CA CYS A 34 7.14 20.21 -33.75
C CYS A 34 7.25 18.77 -33.20
N ALA A 35 7.67 18.63 -31.95
CA ALA A 35 7.76 17.34 -31.27
C ALA A 35 6.37 16.75 -30.91
N GLY A 36 5.29 17.53 -31.03
CA GLY A 36 3.91 17.08 -30.81
C GLY A 36 3.23 16.52 -32.06
N CYS A 37 3.33 17.22 -33.20
CA CYS A 37 2.64 16.82 -34.45
C CYS A 37 3.58 16.35 -35.57
N GLY A 38 4.89 16.63 -35.48
CA GLY A 38 5.89 16.28 -36.49
C GLY A 38 6.05 17.28 -37.63
N GLU A 39 5.15 18.26 -37.73
CA GLU A 39 5.16 19.29 -38.77
C GLU A 39 6.07 20.46 -38.40
N ALA A 40 6.52 21.21 -39.41
CA ALA A 40 7.32 22.41 -39.21
C ALA A 40 6.56 23.48 -38.41
N ALA A 41 7.24 24.16 -37.50
CA ALA A 41 6.64 25.16 -36.61
C ALA A 41 7.22 26.56 -36.86
N GLU A 42 6.36 27.50 -37.27
CA GLU A 42 6.71 28.93 -37.42
C GLU A 42 6.74 29.64 -36.07
N GLU A 43 5.75 29.35 -35.21
CA GLU A 43 5.69 29.79 -33.82
C GLU A 43 5.92 28.58 -32.91
N THR A 44 6.89 28.72 -31.99
CA THR A 44 7.35 27.61 -31.17
C THR A 44 7.42 27.97 -29.69
N VAL A 45 6.98 27.04 -28.86
CA VAL A 45 7.29 26.98 -27.44
C VAL A 45 8.42 25.96 -27.24
N THR A 46 9.38 26.31 -26.40
CA THR A 46 10.47 25.42 -25.97
C THR A 46 10.39 25.20 -24.46
N CYS A 47 10.98 24.11 -23.98
CA CYS A 47 11.09 23.88 -22.55
C CYS A 47 12.50 23.45 -22.15
N GLU A 48 13.01 24.02 -21.06
CA GLU A 48 14.37 23.78 -20.57
C GLU A 48 14.64 22.31 -20.21
N SER A 49 13.60 21.58 -19.78
CA SER A 49 13.69 20.15 -19.43
C SER A 49 13.86 19.22 -20.64
N MET A 50 13.63 19.71 -21.86
CA MET A 50 13.83 18.95 -23.10
C MET A 50 14.50 19.83 -24.17
N PRO A 51 15.82 20.07 -24.06
CA PRO A 51 16.54 20.92 -24.99
C PRO A 51 16.49 20.36 -26.42
N GLY A 52 16.38 21.26 -27.41
CA GLY A 52 16.33 20.91 -28.84
C GLY A 52 14.99 20.36 -29.32
N LYS A 53 13.93 20.48 -28.51
CA LYS A 53 12.56 20.21 -28.95
C LYS A 53 11.75 21.50 -28.94
N VAL A 54 10.95 21.68 -30.00
CA VAL A 54 9.97 22.74 -30.13
C VAL A 54 8.57 22.16 -30.25
N TRP A 55 7.56 22.91 -29.82
CA TRP A 55 6.16 22.57 -30.02
C TRP A 55 5.41 23.79 -30.55
N HIS A 56 4.38 23.59 -31.37
CA HIS A 56 3.39 24.65 -31.55
C HIS A 56 2.72 24.93 -30.19
N PRO A 57 2.30 26.17 -29.91
CA PRO A 57 1.60 26.52 -28.67
C PRO A 57 0.43 25.58 -28.35
N GLU A 58 -0.36 25.19 -29.36
CA GLU A 58 -1.49 24.26 -29.25
C GLU A 58 -1.09 22.78 -29.14
N CYS A 59 0.14 22.45 -29.53
CA CYS A 59 0.72 21.10 -29.40
C CYS A 59 1.40 20.89 -28.06
N PHE A 60 1.68 21.96 -27.30
CA PHE A 60 2.25 21.90 -25.97
C PHE A 60 1.17 21.58 -24.92
N LYS A 61 0.64 20.36 -24.99
CA LYS A 61 -0.51 19.90 -24.20
C LYS A 61 -0.27 18.55 -23.54
N CYS A 62 -1.06 18.26 -22.50
CA CYS A 62 -1.05 16.97 -21.82
C CYS A 62 -1.51 15.85 -22.76
N SER A 63 -0.72 14.79 -22.87
CA SER A 63 -1.01 13.65 -23.74
C SER A 63 -2.21 12.81 -23.26
N ALA A 64 -2.64 12.98 -22.00
CA ALA A 64 -3.75 12.25 -21.41
C ALA A 64 -5.08 13.04 -21.41
N CYS A 65 -5.06 14.33 -21.04
CA CYS A 65 -6.28 15.16 -20.98
C CYS A 65 -6.40 16.20 -22.10
N SER A 66 -5.38 16.37 -22.93
CA SER A 66 -5.31 17.37 -24.02
C SER A 66 -5.37 18.84 -23.59
N GLU A 67 -5.29 19.14 -22.29
CA GLU A 67 -5.17 20.52 -21.80
C GLU A 67 -3.79 21.10 -22.14
N VAL A 68 -3.76 22.35 -22.60
CA VAL A 68 -2.53 23.11 -22.84
C VAL A 68 -1.75 23.24 -21.52
N LEU A 69 -0.44 23.03 -21.58
CA LEU A 69 0.41 23.03 -20.41
C LEU A 69 1.00 24.43 -20.18
N GLU A 70 0.51 25.11 -19.15
CA GLU A 70 1.06 26.37 -18.69
C GLU A 70 1.77 26.14 -17.34
N GLY A 71 3.07 26.43 -17.28
CA GLY A 71 3.87 26.28 -16.04
C GLY A 71 4.49 24.89 -15.88
N SER A 72 4.36 24.28 -14.69
CA SER A 72 5.05 23.02 -14.35
C SER A 72 4.36 21.79 -14.92
N PHE A 73 5.13 20.94 -15.60
CA PHE A 73 4.67 19.71 -16.23
C PHE A 73 5.69 18.59 -16.00
N HIS A 74 5.29 17.36 -16.36
CA HIS A 74 6.19 16.20 -16.37
C HIS A 74 6.29 15.64 -17.78
N HIS A 75 7.44 15.06 -18.12
CA HIS A 75 7.61 14.33 -19.36
C HIS A 75 8.02 12.89 -19.08
N LYS A 76 7.53 11.96 -19.91
CA LYS A 76 7.89 10.54 -19.86
C LYS A 76 7.76 9.96 -21.26
N ASP A 77 8.78 9.22 -21.72
CA ASP A 77 8.79 8.56 -23.02
C ASP A 77 8.42 9.52 -24.18
N ALA A 78 9.03 10.71 -24.18
CA ALA A 78 8.77 11.82 -25.12
C ALA A 78 7.35 12.41 -25.11
N SER A 79 6.49 12.00 -24.18
CA SER A 79 5.14 12.52 -24.00
C SER A 79 5.08 13.51 -22.82
N LEU A 80 4.26 14.55 -22.97
CA LEU A 80 4.02 15.58 -21.96
C LEU A 80 2.79 15.24 -21.12
N PHE A 81 2.83 15.48 -19.82
CA PHE A 81 1.72 15.24 -18.89
C PHE A 81 1.58 16.39 -17.90
N CYS A 82 0.34 16.82 -17.64
CA CYS A 82 0.06 17.70 -16.50
C CYS A 82 0.31 16.95 -15.18
N ARG A 83 0.52 17.69 -14.08
CA ARG A 83 0.75 17.09 -12.75
C ARG A 83 -0.31 16.06 -12.37
N GLY A 84 -1.59 16.35 -12.60
CA GLY A 84 -2.69 15.47 -12.25
C GLY A 84 -2.67 14.14 -13.03
N CYS A 85 -2.50 14.20 -14.35
CA CYS A 85 -2.40 13.00 -15.19
C CYS A 85 -1.13 12.20 -14.88
N PHE A 86 0.01 12.88 -14.70
CA PHE A 86 1.25 12.20 -14.34
C PHE A 86 1.09 11.44 -13.01
N ALA A 87 0.53 12.10 -12.00
CA ALA A 87 0.25 11.49 -10.71
C ALA A 87 -0.70 10.30 -10.80
N SER A 88 -1.77 10.42 -11.58
CA SER A 88 -2.79 9.37 -11.74
C SER A 88 -2.27 8.11 -12.42
N HIS A 89 -1.41 8.27 -13.43
CA HIS A 89 -0.95 7.18 -14.30
C HIS A 89 0.37 6.54 -13.85
N PHE A 90 1.27 7.30 -13.21
CA PHE A 90 2.65 6.84 -13.00
C PHE A 90 3.07 6.77 -11.53
N LEU A 91 2.41 7.49 -10.62
CA LEU A 91 2.77 7.44 -9.21
C LEU A 91 2.12 6.23 -8.49
N PRO A 92 2.81 5.65 -7.50
CA PRO A 92 2.24 4.58 -6.69
C PRO A 92 1.00 5.08 -5.94
N ARG A 93 0.02 4.19 -5.79
CA ARG A 93 -1.23 4.50 -5.09
C ARG A 93 -1.19 3.99 -3.66
N CYS A 94 -1.73 4.80 -2.75
CA CYS A 94 -1.87 4.41 -1.36
C CYS A 94 -2.91 3.30 -1.21
N ALA A 95 -2.53 2.18 -0.60
CA ALA A 95 -3.42 1.03 -0.38
C ALA A 95 -4.67 1.36 0.46
N ARG A 96 -4.65 2.43 1.26
CA ARG A 96 -5.82 2.85 2.05
C ARG A 96 -6.79 3.76 1.30
N CYS A 97 -6.27 4.81 0.65
CA CYS A 97 -7.10 5.89 0.10
C CYS A 97 -7.15 5.90 -1.44
N ALA A 98 -6.41 5.00 -2.08
CA ALA A 98 -6.26 4.86 -3.53
C ALA A 98 -5.71 6.12 -4.26
N LYS A 99 -5.29 7.16 -3.51
CA LYS A 99 -4.71 8.38 -4.09
C LYS A 99 -3.22 8.19 -4.40
N PRO A 100 -2.70 8.84 -5.45
CA PRO A 100 -1.27 8.90 -5.73
C PRO A 100 -0.44 9.39 -4.54
N ILE A 101 0.79 8.88 -4.42
CA ILE A 101 1.78 9.31 -3.43
C ILE A 101 2.85 10.11 -4.17
N GLU A 102 2.86 11.43 -3.96
CA GLU A 102 3.84 12.33 -4.61
C GLU A 102 5.22 12.29 -3.94
N ASP A 103 5.26 12.11 -2.62
CA ASP A 103 6.50 12.01 -1.83
C ASP A 103 6.27 11.20 -0.54
N GLY A 104 7.36 10.70 0.05
CA GLY A 104 7.35 10.06 1.37
C GLY A 104 6.59 8.72 1.41
N ALA A 105 6.67 7.94 0.33
CA ALA A 105 6.01 6.64 0.26
C ALA A 105 6.55 5.69 1.35
N LEU A 106 5.62 5.10 2.11
CA LEU A 106 5.92 4.02 3.04
C LEU A 106 5.59 2.68 2.37
N THR A 107 6.56 1.78 2.30
CA THR A 107 6.34 0.41 1.81
C THR A 107 6.16 -0.54 2.99
N ALA A 108 5.02 -1.21 3.05
CA ALA A 108 4.68 -2.20 4.07
C ALA A 108 3.54 -3.10 3.55
N LEU A 109 3.49 -4.35 4.00
CA LEU A 109 2.45 -5.32 3.57
C LEU A 109 2.42 -5.49 2.05
N ASP A 110 3.60 -5.53 1.43
CA ASP A 110 3.80 -5.60 -0.03
C ASP A 110 3.05 -4.50 -0.83
N CYS A 111 2.71 -3.40 -0.14
CA CYS A 111 1.93 -2.28 -0.64
C CYS A 111 2.61 -0.95 -0.32
N THR A 112 2.16 0.11 -1.02
CA THR A 112 2.59 1.49 -0.78
C THR A 112 1.52 2.29 -0.05
N TRP A 113 1.93 3.15 0.87
CA TRP A 113 1.04 3.91 1.75
C TRP A 113 1.52 5.35 1.91
N HIS A 114 0.60 6.29 2.08
CA HIS A 114 0.96 7.55 2.75
C HIS A 114 1.30 7.25 4.21
N GLN A 115 2.29 7.93 4.78
CA GLN A 115 2.62 7.83 6.21
C GLN A 115 1.40 8.09 7.11
N SER A 116 0.58 9.08 6.76
CA SER A 116 -0.67 9.42 7.46
C SER A 116 -1.77 8.37 7.29
N CYS A 117 -1.71 7.57 6.23
CA CYS A 117 -2.68 6.51 5.97
C CYS A 117 -2.34 5.21 6.70
N PHE A 118 -1.08 5.02 7.09
CA PHE A 118 -0.61 3.84 7.80
C PHE A 118 -1.00 3.85 9.28
N THR A 119 -2.29 3.62 9.54
CA THR A 119 -2.89 3.68 10.86
C THR A 119 -3.61 2.39 11.23
N CYS A 120 -3.69 2.10 12.53
CA CYS A 120 -4.34 0.91 13.06
C CYS A 120 -5.78 0.76 12.56
N ALA A 121 -6.14 -0.43 12.11
CA ALA A 121 -7.48 -0.76 11.62
C ALA A 121 -8.60 -0.54 12.64
N PHE A 122 -8.31 -0.63 13.94
CA PHE A 122 -9.31 -0.52 15.01
C PHE A 122 -9.37 0.88 15.65
N CYS A 123 -8.22 1.51 15.92
CA CYS A 123 -8.18 2.79 16.63
C CYS A 123 -7.77 4.00 15.78
N SER A 124 -7.45 3.78 14.50
CA SER A 124 -7.01 4.83 13.56
C SER A 124 -5.79 5.65 13.97
N LYS A 125 -5.07 5.25 15.03
CA LYS A 125 -3.80 5.87 15.42
C LYS A 125 -2.67 5.43 14.48
N PRO A 126 -1.69 6.30 14.17
CA PRO A 126 -0.52 5.94 13.38
C PRO A 126 0.21 4.73 13.95
N VAL A 127 0.62 3.81 13.07
CA VAL A 127 1.45 2.66 13.46
C VAL A 127 2.91 3.00 13.17
N THR A 128 3.60 3.51 14.18
CA THR A 128 5.01 3.96 14.07
C THR A 128 6.02 2.90 14.51
N SER A 129 5.55 1.85 15.19
CA SER A 129 6.42 0.76 15.65
C SER A 129 6.87 -0.10 14.46
N LYS A 130 8.16 -0.49 14.46
CA LYS A 130 8.70 -1.48 13.51
C LYS A 130 8.02 -2.85 13.62
N ARG A 131 7.40 -3.14 14.77
CA ARG A 131 6.64 -4.36 15.01
C ARG A 131 5.17 -4.00 15.14
N PHE A 132 4.36 -4.55 14.25
CA PHE A 132 2.91 -4.38 14.22
C PHE A 132 2.26 -5.69 13.78
N HIS A 133 0.96 -5.81 14.04
CA HIS A 133 0.14 -6.95 13.62
C HIS A 133 -0.67 -6.56 12.39
N THR A 134 -1.30 -7.53 11.73
CA THR A 134 -2.10 -7.28 10.54
C THR A 134 -3.46 -7.95 10.67
N THR A 135 -4.43 -7.49 9.89
CA THR A 135 -5.71 -8.18 9.70
C THR A 135 -5.63 -9.32 8.67
N ALA A 136 -4.42 -9.68 8.22
CA ALA A 136 -4.23 -10.65 7.15
C ALA A 136 -4.80 -12.01 7.56
N SER A 137 -5.72 -12.54 6.76
CA SER A 137 -6.31 -13.87 6.99
C SER A 137 -5.49 -14.98 6.33
N ALA A 138 -4.66 -14.63 5.34
CA ALA A 138 -3.77 -15.54 4.61
C ALA A 138 -2.51 -14.81 4.13
N PRO A 139 -1.43 -15.54 3.77
CA PRO A 139 -0.29 -14.94 3.08
C PRO A 139 -0.71 -14.27 1.77
N GLY A 140 -0.25 -13.04 1.52
CA GLY A 140 -0.59 -12.28 0.32
C GLY A 140 -1.98 -11.63 0.33
N ASP A 141 -2.64 -11.55 1.50
CA ASP A 141 -3.89 -10.81 1.66
C ASP A 141 -3.69 -9.32 1.35
N VAL A 142 -4.17 -8.89 0.20
CA VAL A 142 -4.05 -7.51 -0.30
C VAL A 142 -4.90 -6.51 0.49
N ASP A 143 -5.91 -6.99 1.21
CA ASP A 143 -6.76 -6.18 2.09
C ASP A 143 -6.21 -6.13 3.53
N ALA A 144 -5.02 -6.69 3.75
CA ALA A 144 -4.36 -6.65 5.05
C ALA A 144 -4.13 -5.20 5.50
N ARG A 145 -4.64 -4.88 6.69
CA ARG A 145 -4.49 -3.57 7.33
C ARG A 145 -3.61 -3.69 8.56
N PRO A 146 -2.79 -2.67 8.86
CA PRO A 146 -1.95 -2.68 10.06
C PRO A 146 -2.82 -2.57 11.32
N VAL A 147 -2.38 -3.24 12.38
CA VAL A 147 -3.02 -3.27 13.70
C VAL A 147 -1.93 -2.99 14.74
N CYS A 148 -2.15 -1.99 15.59
CA CYS A 148 -1.23 -1.72 16.69
C CYS A 148 -1.34 -2.82 17.76
N GLU A 149 -0.24 -3.05 18.48
CA GLU A 149 -0.16 -4.08 19.53
C GLU A 149 -1.30 -3.99 20.57
N PRO A 150 -1.65 -2.81 21.13
CA PRO A 150 -2.78 -2.71 22.06
C PRO A 150 -4.11 -3.20 21.46
N CYS A 151 -4.39 -2.88 20.20
CA CYS A 151 -5.62 -3.29 19.53
C CYS A 151 -5.59 -4.77 19.13
N HIS A 152 -4.43 -5.31 18.79
CA HIS A 152 -4.27 -6.74 18.58
C HIS A 152 -4.60 -7.52 19.86
N GLU A 153 -4.09 -7.06 21.00
CA GLU A 153 -4.40 -7.69 22.30
C GLU A 153 -5.88 -7.58 22.69
N SER A 154 -6.51 -6.42 22.46
CA SER A 154 -7.89 -6.19 22.91
C SER A 154 -8.97 -6.78 21.99
N HIS A 155 -8.72 -6.82 20.69
CA HIS A 155 -9.73 -7.18 19.68
C HIS A 155 -9.45 -8.51 18.96
N VAL A 156 -8.20 -8.95 18.87
CA VAL A 156 -7.81 -10.11 18.04
C VAL A 156 -7.44 -11.32 18.90
N LEU A 157 -6.68 -11.14 19.98
CA LEU A 157 -6.28 -12.26 20.83
C LEU A 157 -7.48 -12.92 21.53
N PRO A 158 -7.49 -14.26 21.67
CA PRO A 158 -8.53 -14.96 22.41
C PRO A 158 -8.49 -14.56 23.89
N LYS A 159 -9.67 -14.41 24.49
CA LYS A 159 -9.82 -14.08 25.92
C LYS A 159 -9.93 -15.35 26.74
N CYS A 160 -9.27 -15.37 27.89
CA CYS A 160 -9.34 -16.49 28.82
C CYS A 160 -10.73 -16.59 29.44
N GLY A 161 -11.33 -17.78 29.38
CA GLY A 161 -12.65 -18.05 29.97
C GLY A 161 -12.74 -17.86 31.49
N ALA A 162 -11.61 -17.90 32.20
CA ALA A 162 -11.57 -17.75 33.65
C ALA A 162 -11.31 -16.32 34.14
N CYS A 163 -10.41 -15.57 33.49
CA CYS A 163 -10.00 -14.23 33.94
C CYS A 163 -10.37 -13.10 32.98
N ALA A 164 -10.96 -13.42 31.82
CA ALA A 164 -11.34 -12.53 30.73
C ALA A 164 -10.18 -11.72 30.08
N LYS A 165 -8.93 -11.92 30.50
CA LYS A 165 -7.75 -11.27 29.93
C LYS A 165 -7.30 -11.96 28.62
N PRO A 166 -6.68 -11.22 27.68
CA PRO A 166 -6.11 -11.80 26.46
C PRO A 166 -5.06 -12.88 26.73
N ILE A 167 -5.03 -13.92 25.90
CA ILE A 167 -4.03 -14.98 25.94
C ILE A 167 -2.93 -14.65 24.91
N LYS A 168 -1.80 -14.13 25.39
CA LYS A 168 -0.66 -13.70 24.54
C LYS A 168 0.18 -14.86 23.98
N SER A 169 0.20 -16.00 24.67
CA SER A 169 1.03 -17.16 24.31
C SER A 169 0.23 -18.19 23.52
N GLY A 170 0.84 -18.78 22.49
CA GLY A 170 0.23 -19.83 21.67
C GLY A 170 -0.06 -21.13 22.42
N SER A 171 0.41 -21.27 23.66
CA SER A 171 0.07 -22.39 24.54
C SER A 171 -1.05 -21.99 25.51
N CYS A 172 -2.25 -22.53 25.30
CA CYS A 172 -3.39 -22.37 26.20
C CYS A 172 -4.03 -23.73 26.49
N ALA A 173 -4.59 -23.88 27.69
CA ALA A 173 -5.42 -25.05 27.98
C ALA A 173 -6.78 -24.85 27.32
N VAL A 174 -7.35 -25.92 26.75
CA VAL A 174 -8.70 -25.89 26.17
C VAL A 174 -9.60 -26.81 27.00
N PHE A 175 -10.62 -26.24 27.61
CA PHE A 175 -11.60 -26.99 28.39
C PHE A 175 -13.02 -26.56 28.01
N LYS A 176 -13.86 -27.53 27.63
CA LYS A 176 -15.25 -27.29 27.17
C LYS A 176 -15.34 -26.19 26.10
N GLY A 177 -14.40 -26.17 25.14
CA GLY A 177 -14.33 -25.17 24.08
C GLY A 177 -13.82 -23.79 24.52
N GLN A 178 -13.60 -23.56 25.80
CA GLN A 178 -13.00 -22.32 26.31
C GLN A 178 -11.47 -22.43 26.32
N LYS A 179 -10.81 -21.37 25.85
CA LYS A 179 -9.37 -21.21 25.99
C LYS A 179 -9.08 -20.60 27.36
N LEU A 180 -8.08 -21.14 28.04
CA LEU A 180 -7.68 -20.74 29.39
C LEU A 180 -6.16 -20.53 29.41
N HIS A 181 -5.70 -19.54 30.18
CA HIS A 181 -4.29 -19.49 30.57
C HIS A 181 -3.94 -20.78 31.32
N LYS A 182 -2.71 -21.29 31.17
CA LYS A 182 -2.26 -22.49 31.89
C LYS A 182 -2.36 -22.28 33.40
N GLU A 183 -2.08 -21.06 33.84
CA GLU A 183 -2.15 -20.63 35.24
C GLU A 183 -3.59 -20.46 35.73
N CYS A 184 -4.56 -20.30 34.83
CA CYS A 184 -5.97 -20.21 35.17
C CYS A 184 -6.71 -21.56 35.08
N PHE A 185 -6.07 -22.60 34.52
CA PHE A 185 -6.62 -23.94 34.52
C PHE A 185 -6.29 -24.65 35.84
N CYS A 186 -7.01 -24.28 36.90
CA CYS A 186 -6.73 -24.69 38.26
C CYS A 186 -7.60 -25.85 38.75
N CYS A 187 -7.03 -26.65 39.65
CA CYS A 187 -7.76 -27.67 40.40
C CYS A 187 -8.83 -27.03 41.28
N VAL A 188 -10.06 -27.58 41.25
CA VAL A 188 -11.18 -27.09 42.06
C VAL A 188 -10.89 -27.22 43.57
N GLU A 189 -10.12 -28.22 43.96
CA GLU A 189 -9.79 -28.54 45.36
C GLU A 189 -8.62 -27.69 45.89
N CYS A 190 -7.45 -27.75 45.24
CA CYS A 190 -6.23 -27.10 45.76
C CYS A 190 -5.92 -25.74 45.13
N LYS A 191 -6.70 -25.29 44.13
CA LYS A 191 -6.53 -24.03 43.39
C LYS A 191 -5.20 -23.88 42.63
N ASN A 192 -4.33 -24.89 42.67
CA ASN A 192 -3.10 -24.90 41.90
C ASN A 192 -3.36 -25.19 40.41
N PRO A 193 -2.57 -24.58 39.51
CA PRO A 193 -2.61 -24.88 38.08
C PRO A 193 -2.37 -26.37 37.79
N ILE A 194 -3.17 -26.94 36.89
CA ILE A 194 -3.04 -28.32 36.45
C ILE A 194 -2.01 -28.39 35.33
N GLN A 195 -0.93 -29.14 35.54
CA GLN A 195 0.17 -29.24 34.58
C GLN A 195 0.05 -30.43 33.61
N SER A 196 -0.69 -31.48 33.98
CA SER A 196 -0.71 -32.74 33.22
C SER A 196 -2.10 -33.36 33.14
N LYS A 197 -2.45 -34.28 34.03
CA LYS A 197 -3.75 -34.97 34.01
C LYS A 197 -4.75 -34.25 34.89
N TYR A 198 -6.00 -34.22 34.43
CA TYR A 198 -7.14 -33.80 35.22
C TYR A 198 -8.27 -34.82 35.16
N TYR A 199 -9.16 -34.71 36.14
CA TYR A 199 -10.37 -35.51 36.27
C TYR A 199 -11.55 -34.56 36.35
N GLN A 200 -12.49 -34.68 35.41
CA GLN A 200 -13.69 -33.85 35.40
C GLN A 200 -14.66 -34.29 36.51
N GLN A 201 -15.13 -33.33 37.29
CA GLN A 201 -16.09 -33.48 38.38
C GLN A 201 -17.26 -32.48 38.21
N ASP A 202 -18.31 -32.61 39.02
CA ASP A 202 -19.50 -31.74 38.94
C ASP A 202 -19.18 -30.26 39.19
N LYS A 203 -18.24 -29.99 40.11
CA LYS A 203 -17.84 -28.63 40.51
C LYS A 203 -16.67 -28.06 39.71
N GLY A 204 -16.10 -28.81 38.75
CA GLY A 204 -14.94 -28.37 37.97
C GLY A 204 -13.99 -29.50 37.60
N VAL A 205 -12.69 -29.23 37.62
CA VAL A 205 -11.64 -30.21 37.31
C VAL A 205 -10.74 -30.41 38.53
N ALA A 206 -10.40 -31.66 38.85
CA ALA A 206 -9.46 -31.99 39.91
C ALA A 206 -8.12 -32.45 39.32
N CYS A 207 -7.01 -32.09 39.96
CA CYS A 207 -5.69 -32.58 39.59
C CYS A 207 -5.45 -34.02 40.09
N GLU A 208 -4.50 -34.72 39.46
CA GLU A 208 -4.13 -36.10 39.84
C GLU A 208 -3.78 -36.25 41.32
N GLY A 209 -3.07 -35.27 41.90
CA GLY A 209 -2.71 -35.29 43.32
C GLY A 209 -3.91 -35.21 44.28
N CYS A 210 -4.92 -34.38 43.96
CA CYS A 210 -6.13 -34.28 44.79
C CYS A 210 -7.00 -35.54 44.69
N VAL A 211 -7.11 -36.12 43.48
CA VAL A 211 -7.86 -37.36 43.28
C VAL A 211 -7.19 -38.55 43.98
N ALA A 212 -5.86 -38.66 43.89
CA ALA A 212 -5.11 -39.71 44.59
C ALA A 212 -5.31 -39.64 46.11
N LYS A 213 -5.27 -38.43 46.69
CA LYS A 213 -5.54 -38.22 48.12
C LYS A 213 -6.96 -38.64 48.51
N ALA A 214 -7.98 -38.21 47.76
CA ALA A 214 -9.37 -38.59 48.04
C ALA A 214 -9.57 -40.12 47.98
N THR A 215 -8.97 -40.77 46.98
CA THR A 215 -9.05 -42.23 46.80
C THR A 215 -8.37 -42.97 47.97
N SER A 216 -7.21 -42.48 48.43
CA SER A 216 -6.52 -43.05 49.61
C SER A 216 -7.30 -42.86 50.92
N SER A 217 -8.22 -41.89 50.97
CA SER A 217 -9.12 -41.66 52.10
C SER A 217 -10.46 -42.40 51.97
N GLY A 218 -10.59 -43.35 51.02
CA GLY A 218 -11.80 -44.15 50.81
C GLY A 218 -12.92 -43.44 50.05
N ILE A 219 -12.66 -42.25 49.47
CA ILE A 219 -13.65 -41.51 48.69
C ILE A 219 -13.57 -41.94 47.23
N MET A 220 -14.65 -42.51 46.69
CA MET A 220 -14.76 -42.83 45.27
C MET A 220 -14.87 -41.56 44.43
N VAL A 221 -13.85 -41.28 43.61
CA VAL A 221 -13.87 -40.19 42.66
C VAL A 221 -14.34 -40.70 41.29
N ARG A 222 -15.56 -40.32 40.89
CA ARG A 222 -16.07 -40.54 39.53
C ARG A 222 -15.68 -39.36 38.64
N GLY A 223 -15.15 -39.62 37.44
CA GLY A 223 -14.81 -38.56 36.51
C GLY A 223 -14.22 -39.05 35.20
N VAL A 224 -14.33 -38.22 34.17
CA VAL A 224 -13.68 -38.44 32.87
C VAL A 224 -12.26 -37.91 32.95
N LYS A 225 -11.29 -38.75 32.53
CA LYS A 225 -9.86 -38.40 32.53
C LYS A 225 -9.53 -37.57 31.30
N GLY A 226 -8.83 -36.46 31.50
CA GLY A 226 -8.31 -35.59 30.44
C GLY A 226 -6.85 -35.25 30.61
N ARG A 227 -6.26 -34.63 29.58
CA ARG A 227 -4.88 -34.10 29.58
C ARG A 227 -4.92 -32.61 29.29
N ALA A 228 -4.19 -31.84 30.10
CA ALA A 228 -4.05 -30.39 30.01
C ALA A 228 -3.14 -29.96 28.86
#